data_AF-K1VTW6-F1
#
_entry.id   AF-K1VTW6-F1
#
_cell.length_a   1.000
_cell.length_b   1.000
_cell.length_c   1.000
_cell.angle_alpha   90.00
_cell.angle_beta   90.00
_cell.angle_gamma   90.00
#
_symmetry.space_group_name_H-M   'P 1'
#
loop_
_entity.id
_entity.type
_entity.pdbx_description
1 polymer ?
#
loop_
_entity_poly.entity_id
_entity_poly.type
_entity_poly.pdbx_seq_one_letter_code
_entity_poly.pdbx_strand_id
1 'polypeptide(L)'
;MAQNATASRLEELGPQVWHLPHVRMALFDELCETLEIGRAPDQKQGFLKGFLTFNRDTSLDIALLLYPFINLDDFPWDCPDAVSSDARCVADILQKRRRAYAAGVRAINVTGCLPLCTRWKSFPEMVAFFPNVRQLFFASTDLSFSTMPNTAEFAWCNPKLPDTFEISQTAWVEDDGSITEPAPFWDIEGFEYKLARDLETGYQMGDVRPLIARNDGQLEIPAIFLQPQREMVIEPKRDEHDDWLRLLQHRKGAGLPIDVLMWGMGVGEELSVVPRLARVVPPDLRILRLRLGSDGPLSTTLDNILEHIDTKHFPNLRFLEVELLFFQDVAPDSAGWVAAPQWLSNDIPEKLEIWVDLVLLSHNIDERTDEQHMEQVLFNALPNRWIAQARRKLGRDNWYRLKVRTYWDQGEGPESFDPWIVSLILRPNPPPHRPASPWG
;
A
#
# COMPACT_ATOMS: atom_id res chain seq x y z
N MET A 1 16.35 -0.79 42.93
CA MET A 1 17.59 0.01 42.77
C MET A 1 18.02 0.23 41.31
N ALA A 2 17.63 -0.61 40.34
CA ALA A 2 17.99 -0.41 38.92
C ALA A 2 17.24 0.74 38.21
N GLN A 3 15.98 1.04 38.57
CA GLN A 3 15.18 2.11 37.94
C GLN A 3 15.72 3.53 38.22
N ASN A 4 16.30 3.78 39.39
CA ASN A 4 16.84 5.10 39.74
C ASN A 4 18.17 5.42 39.02
N ALA A 5 18.95 4.40 38.64
CA ALA A 5 20.21 4.60 37.92
C ALA A 5 19.98 4.96 36.45
N THR A 6 18.92 4.43 35.83
CA THR A 6 18.56 4.74 34.43
C THR A 6 18.01 6.17 34.29
N ALA A 7 17.17 6.61 35.23
CA ALA A 7 16.64 7.98 35.24
C ALA A 7 17.75 9.04 35.41
N SER A 8 18.68 8.83 36.35
CA SER A 8 19.81 9.73 36.59
C SER A 8 20.76 9.80 35.38
N ARG A 9 20.97 8.69 34.66
CA ARG A 9 21.81 8.66 33.45
C ARG A 9 21.14 9.34 32.25
N LEU A 10 19.81 9.27 32.15
CA LEU A 10 19.03 10.00 31.13
C LEU A 10 19.02 11.51 31.39
N GLU A 11 18.97 11.94 32.66
CA GLU A 11 19.09 13.36 33.05
C GLU A 11 20.47 13.95 32.70
N GLU A 12 21.55 13.15 32.82
CA GLU A 12 22.91 13.57 32.45
C GLU A 12 23.16 13.59 30.92
N LEU A 13 22.52 12.70 30.17
CA LEU A 13 22.70 12.55 28.72
C LEU A 13 21.73 13.41 27.89
N GLY A 14 20.55 13.71 28.43
CA GLY A 14 19.51 14.50 27.73
C GLY A 14 20.03 15.82 27.16
N PRO A 15 20.69 16.68 27.95
CA PRO A 15 21.29 17.93 27.44
C PRO A 15 22.36 17.70 26.36
N GLN A 16 23.06 16.57 26.42
CA GLN A 16 24.13 16.24 25.47
C GLN A 16 23.59 15.81 24.11
N VAL A 17 22.37 15.26 24.03
CA VAL A 17 21.76 14.85 22.76
C VAL A 17 20.70 15.82 22.25
N TRP A 18 20.23 16.74 23.11
CA TRP A 18 19.19 17.71 22.75
C TRP A 18 19.61 18.64 21.60
N HIS A 19 20.90 18.81 21.33
CA HIS A 19 21.37 19.62 20.19
C HIS A 19 21.16 18.93 18.83
N LEU A 20 20.83 17.63 18.79
CA LEU A 20 20.62 16.86 17.58
C LEU A 20 19.17 16.97 17.06
N PRO A 21 18.92 17.47 15.84
CA PRO A 21 17.57 17.65 15.30
C PRO A 21 16.73 16.38 15.25
N HIS A 22 17.32 15.26 14.82
CA HIS A 22 16.61 13.97 14.71
C HIS A 22 16.17 13.42 16.07
N VAL A 23 16.94 13.68 17.14
CA VAL A 23 16.56 13.31 18.51
C VAL A 23 15.38 14.15 18.99
N ARG A 24 15.41 15.47 18.75
CA ARG A 24 14.30 16.37 19.11
C ARG A 24 13.02 16.00 18.38
N MET A 25 13.08 15.80 17.05
CA MET A 25 11.91 15.41 16.25
C MET A 25 11.32 14.07 16.70
N ALA A 26 12.15 13.03 16.85
CA ALA A 26 11.69 11.71 17.29
C ALA A 26 11.02 11.76 18.67
N LEU A 27 11.53 12.58 19.58
CA LEU A 27 10.94 12.75 20.91
C LEU A 27 9.56 13.43 20.86
N PHE A 28 9.36 14.42 19.98
CA PHE A 28 8.05 15.03 19.80
C PHE A 28 7.05 14.10 19.11
N ASP A 29 7.49 13.29 18.14
CA ASP A 29 6.64 12.27 17.53
C ASP A 29 6.22 11.21 18.58
N GLU A 30 7.17 10.67 19.35
CA GLU A 30 6.90 9.71 20.43
C GLU A 30 5.98 10.30 21.53
N LEU A 31 6.13 11.59 21.87
CA LEU A 31 5.24 12.27 22.81
C LEU A 31 3.81 12.37 22.28
N CYS A 32 3.63 12.66 20.99
CA CYS A 32 2.30 12.66 20.38
C CYS A 32 1.68 11.26 20.41
N GLU A 33 2.46 10.22 20.11
CA GLU A 33 2.00 8.82 20.14
C GLU A 33 1.65 8.36 21.56
N THR A 34 2.53 8.60 22.54
CA THR A 34 2.35 8.20 23.95
C THR A 34 1.16 8.89 24.60
N LEU A 35 0.88 10.14 24.23
CA LEU A 35 -0.24 10.92 24.76
C LEU A 35 -1.54 10.69 23.97
N GLU A 36 -1.54 9.78 22.98
CA GLU A 36 -2.64 9.54 22.05
C GLU A 36 -3.11 10.82 21.31
N ILE A 37 -2.23 11.81 21.18
CA ILE A 37 -2.48 13.06 20.48
C ILE A 37 -2.25 12.82 18.99
N GLY A 38 -3.32 12.62 18.22
CA GLY A 38 -3.19 12.36 16.78
C GLY A 38 -4.33 11.59 16.13
N ARG A 39 -5.40 11.24 16.86
CA ARG A 39 -6.60 10.63 16.27
C ARG A 39 -7.27 11.54 15.23
N ALA A 40 -7.08 12.86 15.34
CA ALA A 40 -7.37 13.85 14.30
C ALA A 40 -6.11 14.70 14.00
N PRO A 41 -5.80 15.02 12.73
CA PRO A 41 -4.61 15.79 12.34
C PRO A 41 -4.45 17.13 13.06
N ASP A 42 -5.56 17.82 13.33
CA ASP A 42 -5.58 19.14 13.95
C ASP A 42 -5.15 19.12 15.43
N GLN A 43 -5.31 17.99 16.12
CA GLN A 43 -4.93 17.83 17.53
C GLN A 43 -3.41 17.74 17.68
N LYS A 44 -2.74 16.93 16.84
CA LYS A 44 -1.28 16.84 16.78
C LYS A 44 -0.69 18.20 16.43
N GLN A 45 -1.24 18.86 15.42
CA GLN A 45 -0.78 20.18 14.99
C GLN A 45 -0.95 21.24 16.11
N GLY A 46 -2.10 21.27 16.78
CA GLY A 46 -2.37 22.20 17.89
C GLY A 46 -1.42 22.02 19.08
N PHE A 47 -1.14 20.77 19.46
CA PHE A 47 -0.18 20.45 20.51
C PHE A 47 1.24 20.92 20.14
N LEU A 48 1.71 20.54 18.95
CA LEU A 48 3.05 20.91 18.47
C LEU A 48 3.23 22.43 18.32
N LYS A 49 2.19 23.17 17.91
CA LYS A 49 2.20 24.64 17.85
C LYS A 49 2.57 25.28 19.19
N GLY A 50 2.17 24.68 20.32
CA GLY A 50 2.52 25.15 21.66
C GLY A 50 4.02 25.20 21.96
N PHE A 51 4.83 24.44 21.21
CA PHE A 51 6.28 24.36 21.40
C PHE A 51 7.09 25.20 20.40
N LEU A 52 6.42 25.91 19.47
CA LEU A 52 7.09 26.79 18.49
C LEU A 52 7.80 28.00 19.13
N THR A 53 7.54 28.30 20.40
CA THR A 53 8.14 29.39 21.17
C THR A 53 9.23 28.94 22.14
N PHE A 54 9.52 27.63 22.20
CA PHE A 54 10.43 27.05 23.21
C PHE A 54 11.87 27.58 23.09
N ASN A 55 12.48 27.44 21.91
CA ASN A 55 13.73 28.09 21.53
C ASN A 55 13.86 28.08 19.99
N ARG A 56 14.87 28.77 19.45
CA ARG A 56 15.06 28.94 18.00
C ARG A 56 15.20 27.61 17.23
N ASP A 57 16.00 26.68 17.74
CA ASP A 57 16.35 25.44 17.03
C ASP A 57 15.21 24.43 17.12
N THR A 58 14.65 24.23 18.32
CA THR A 58 13.47 23.40 18.56
C THR A 58 12.27 23.90 17.76
N SER A 59 12.09 25.22 17.63
CA SER A 59 11.02 25.82 16.83
C SER A 59 11.10 25.42 15.34
N LEU A 60 12.30 25.41 14.76
CA LEU A 60 12.49 25.01 13.35
C LEU A 60 12.29 23.51 13.14
N ASP A 61 12.65 22.68 14.13
CA ASP A 61 12.44 21.24 14.03
C ASP A 61 10.95 20.87 14.16
N ILE A 62 10.23 21.50 15.10
CA ILE A 62 8.79 21.30 15.23
C ILE A 62 8.06 21.80 13.99
N ALA A 63 8.53 22.89 13.38
CA ALA A 63 7.97 23.39 12.13
C ALA A 63 7.98 22.33 11.01
N LEU A 64 8.96 21.42 10.99
CA LEU A 64 8.99 20.30 10.03
C LEU A 64 7.86 19.27 10.25
N LEU A 65 7.26 19.21 11.45
CA LEU A 65 6.27 18.21 11.83
C LEU A 65 4.82 18.69 11.66
N LEU A 66 4.59 20.00 11.47
CA LEU A 66 3.25 20.60 11.54
C LEU A 66 2.39 20.43 10.29
N TYR A 67 3.01 20.29 9.12
CA TYR A 67 2.31 20.31 7.83
C TYR A 67 2.79 19.18 6.90
N PRO A 68 2.69 17.91 7.31
CA PRO A 68 3.11 16.78 6.46
C PRO A 68 2.24 16.65 5.19
N PHE A 69 0.98 17.08 5.25
CA PHE A 69 0.05 17.21 4.14
C PHE A 69 -0.54 18.62 4.12
N ILE A 70 -0.70 19.21 2.92
CA ILE A 70 -1.31 20.53 2.74
C ILE A 70 -2.23 20.55 1.52
N ASN A 71 -3.28 21.38 1.54
CA ASN A 71 -3.75 22.00 0.30
C ASN A 71 -2.83 23.19 -0.01
N LEU A 72 -2.45 23.39 -1.28
CA LEU A 72 -1.45 24.40 -1.64
C LEU A 72 -1.87 25.82 -1.23
N ASP A 73 -3.16 26.13 -1.33
CA ASP A 73 -3.74 27.43 -0.95
C ASP A 73 -3.75 27.65 0.58
N ASP A 74 -3.82 26.57 1.35
CA ASP A 74 -3.85 26.60 2.83
C ASP A 74 -2.45 26.62 3.45
N PHE A 75 -1.39 26.60 2.64
CA PHE A 75 -0.03 26.65 3.16
C PHE A 75 0.16 27.94 3.99
N PRO A 76 0.76 27.87 5.20
CA PRO A 76 0.89 29.00 6.14
C PRO A 76 1.94 30.03 5.67
N TRP A 77 1.67 30.72 4.57
CA TRP A 77 2.56 31.67 3.92
C TRP A 77 3.02 32.76 4.88
N ASP A 78 2.12 33.28 5.70
CA ASP A 78 2.39 34.40 6.60
C ASP A 78 2.98 33.94 7.95
N CYS A 79 3.13 32.62 8.15
CA CYS A 79 3.68 32.03 9.37
C CYS A 79 3.05 32.64 10.64
N PRO A 80 1.72 32.48 10.85
CA PRO A 80 0.95 33.22 11.87
C PRO A 80 1.47 33.00 13.30
N ASP A 81 2.18 31.90 13.54
CA ASP A 81 2.73 31.53 14.85
C ASP A 81 4.13 32.13 15.12
N ALA A 82 4.66 32.98 14.24
CA ALA A 82 5.96 33.64 14.40
C ALA A 82 5.91 34.77 15.44
N VAL A 83 6.67 34.60 16.53
CA VAL A 83 6.76 35.57 17.62
C VAL A 83 8.12 36.25 17.58
N SER A 84 8.16 37.58 17.38
CA SER A 84 9.37 38.40 17.58
C SER A 84 8.98 39.87 17.82
N SER A 85 9.71 40.56 18.69
CA SER A 85 9.51 41.96 19.06
C SER A 85 10.26 42.97 18.19
N ASP A 86 11.05 42.52 17.20
CA ASP A 86 11.84 43.38 16.30
C ASP A 86 11.51 43.12 14.83
N ALA A 87 10.95 44.11 14.14
CA ALA A 87 10.49 44.04 12.77
C ALA A 87 11.55 43.61 11.74
N ARG A 88 12.85 43.90 11.95
CA ARG A 88 13.92 43.44 11.05
C ARG A 88 14.30 41.98 11.30
N CYS A 89 14.22 41.54 12.55
CA CYS A 89 14.41 40.13 12.93
C CYS A 89 13.23 39.25 12.50
N VAL A 90 12.02 39.82 12.46
CA VAL A 90 10.78 39.14 12.04
C VAL A 90 10.87 38.61 10.61
N ALA A 91 11.38 39.38 9.64
CA ALA A 91 11.41 38.94 8.23
C ALA A 91 12.27 37.69 8.00
N ASP A 92 13.49 37.64 8.57
CA ASP A 92 14.38 36.49 8.47
C ASP A 92 13.84 35.26 9.21
N ILE A 93 13.19 35.48 10.37
CA ILE A 93 12.54 34.42 11.14
C ILE A 93 11.36 33.83 10.35
N LEU A 94 10.52 34.68 9.76
CA LEU A 94 9.40 34.27 8.92
C LEU A 94 9.88 33.47 7.72
N GLN A 95 10.93 33.92 7.03
CA GLN A 95 11.48 33.21 5.89
C GLN A 95 12.04 31.83 6.28
N LYS A 96 12.82 31.75 7.36
CA LYS A 96 13.37 30.48 7.87
C LYS A 96 12.28 29.52 8.31
N ARG A 97 11.25 30.03 8.98
CA ARG A 97 10.12 29.22 9.44
C ARG A 97 9.27 28.73 8.27
N ARG A 98 9.00 29.58 7.27
CA ARG A 98 8.31 29.19 6.04
C ARG A 98 9.06 28.08 5.30
N ARG A 99 10.39 28.17 5.22
CA ARG A 99 11.23 27.11 4.63
C ARG A 99 11.21 25.83 5.45
N ALA A 100 11.18 25.92 6.78
CA ALA A 100 11.01 24.75 7.64
C ALA A 100 9.63 24.10 7.45
N TYR A 101 8.54 24.86 7.41
CA TYR A 101 7.22 24.34 7.05
C TYR A 101 7.24 23.63 5.70
N ALA A 102 7.80 24.26 4.66
CA ALA A 102 7.90 23.68 3.33
C ALA A 102 8.75 22.39 3.27
N ALA A 103 9.83 22.33 4.05
CA ALA A 103 10.64 21.12 4.18
C ALA A 103 9.95 20.01 4.99
N GLY A 104 8.93 20.34 5.79
CA GLY A 104 8.09 19.39 6.49
C GLY A 104 7.04 18.71 5.61
N VAL A 105 6.64 19.36 4.52
CA VAL A 105 5.64 18.84 3.59
C VAL A 105 6.13 17.56 2.91
N ARG A 106 5.25 16.55 2.84
CA ARG A 106 5.44 15.28 2.15
C ARG A 106 4.44 15.09 1.02
N ALA A 107 3.23 15.63 1.19
CA ALA A 107 2.16 15.55 0.20
C ALA A 107 1.45 16.89 0.02
N ILE A 108 1.10 17.24 -1.22
CA ILE A 108 0.38 18.47 -1.56
C ILE A 108 -0.85 18.12 -2.38
N ASN A 109 -2.00 18.63 -1.97
CA ASN A 109 -3.18 18.73 -2.81
C ASN A 109 -3.19 20.07 -3.56
N VAL A 110 -3.20 20.00 -4.89
CA VAL A 110 -3.13 21.13 -5.83
C VAL A 110 -4.52 21.49 -6.36
N THR A 111 -5.58 20.81 -5.89
CA THR A 111 -6.97 21.06 -6.31
C THR A 111 -7.38 22.51 -6.07
N GLY A 112 -7.91 23.15 -7.12
CA GLY A 112 -8.26 24.58 -7.11
C GLY A 112 -7.18 25.50 -7.70
N CYS A 113 -5.95 25.00 -7.92
CA CYS A 113 -4.86 25.76 -8.50
C CYS A 113 -4.75 25.54 -10.03
N LEU A 114 -5.65 26.11 -10.83
CA LEU A 114 -5.41 26.30 -12.27
C LEU A 114 -4.59 27.58 -12.52
N PRO A 115 -3.81 27.60 -13.60
CA PRO A 115 -2.40 27.22 -13.69
C PRO A 115 -1.47 28.26 -13.02
N LEU A 116 -0.33 27.84 -12.47
CA LEU A 116 0.75 28.74 -12.03
C LEU A 116 0.26 29.83 -11.08
N CYS A 117 0.09 29.49 -9.79
CA CYS A 117 -0.10 30.49 -8.73
C CYS A 117 0.83 31.67 -9.02
N THR A 118 0.34 32.91 -8.97
CA THR A 118 1.09 34.17 -9.24
C THR A 118 2.43 34.32 -8.50
N ARG A 119 2.73 33.41 -7.57
CA ARG A 119 3.98 33.24 -6.81
C ARG A 119 5.06 32.43 -7.54
N TRP A 120 4.70 31.57 -8.48
CA TRP A 120 5.61 30.63 -9.15
C TRP A 120 5.58 30.86 -10.65
N LYS A 121 6.76 30.94 -11.26
CA LYS A 121 6.89 31.07 -12.72
C LYS A 121 6.75 29.73 -13.43
N SER A 122 6.96 28.62 -12.73
CA SER A 122 6.87 27.27 -13.28
C SER A 122 6.53 26.23 -12.21
N PHE A 123 6.04 25.07 -12.64
CA PHE A 123 5.81 23.92 -11.77
C PHE A 123 7.09 23.40 -11.09
N PRO A 124 8.26 23.28 -11.78
CA PRO A 124 9.53 22.99 -11.13
C PRO A 124 9.89 23.94 -9.98
N GLU A 125 9.60 25.24 -10.12
CA GLU A 125 9.88 26.22 -9.06
C GLU A 125 9.05 25.95 -7.80
N MET A 126 7.78 25.59 -7.98
CA MET A 126 6.89 25.20 -6.88
C MET A 126 7.41 23.93 -6.19
N VAL A 127 7.72 22.88 -6.94
CA VAL A 127 8.24 21.62 -6.37
C VAL A 127 9.58 21.86 -5.65
N ALA A 128 10.48 22.67 -6.22
CA ALA A 128 11.76 23.02 -5.58
C ALA A 128 11.59 23.82 -4.27
N PHE A 129 10.46 24.51 -4.08
CA PHE A 129 10.16 25.16 -2.81
C PHE A 129 9.86 24.17 -1.68
N PHE A 130 9.29 23.01 -2.02
CA PHE A 130 8.92 21.94 -1.10
C PHE A 130 9.84 20.72 -1.27
N PRO A 131 11.08 20.76 -0.73
CA PRO A 131 12.17 19.86 -1.10
C PRO A 131 11.96 18.39 -0.74
N ASN A 132 10.98 18.07 0.12
CA ASN A 132 10.71 16.72 0.58
C ASN A 132 9.33 16.21 0.14
N VAL A 133 8.67 16.91 -0.78
CA VAL A 133 7.42 16.45 -1.36
C VAL A 133 7.67 15.19 -2.18
N ARG A 134 6.82 14.20 -1.92
CA ARG A 134 6.84 12.89 -2.56
C ARG A 134 5.53 12.59 -3.26
N GLN A 135 4.48 13.38 -3.03
CA GLN A 135 3.17 13.18 -3.61
C GLN A 135 2.49 14.52 -3.91
N LEU A 136 1.93 14.66 -5.10
CA LEU A 136 1.09 15.77 -5.52
C LEU A 136 -0.22 15.20 -6.04
N PHE A 137 -1.34 15.66 -5.50
CA PHE A 137 -2.67 15.27 -5.92
C PHE A 137 -3.34 16.42 -6.65
N PHE A 138 -4.01 16.13 -7.75
CA PHE A 138 -4.80 17.11 -8.46
C PHE A 138 -6.26 16.65 -8.42
N ALA A 139 -6.92 16.63 -7.26
CA ALA A 139 -8.24 15.97 -7.07
C ALA A 139 -9.38 16.43 -7.99
N SER A 140 -9.21 17.49 -8.78
CA SER A 140 -10.10 17.83 -9.91
C SER A 140 -9.82 17.03 -11.20
N THR A 141 -8.80 16.19 -11.19
CA THR A 141 -8.30 15.34 -12.28
C THR A 141 -7.85 14.01 -11.68
N ASP A 142 -7.93 12.90 -12.40
CA ASP A 142 -7.38 11.62 -11.92
C ASP A 142 -5.84 11.57 -11.94
N LEU A 143 -5.18 12.73 -12.04
CA LEU A 143 -3.74 12.86 -12.09
C LEU A 143 -3.16 12.97 -10.68
N SER A 144 -2.20 12.08 -10.41
CA SER A 144 -1.31 12.19 -9.26
C SER A 144 0.14 12.11 -9.71
N PHE A 145 1.01 12.80 -8.98
CA PHE A 145 2.45 12.74 -9.18
C PHE A 145 3.04 12.17 -7.93
N SER A 146 3.80 11.09 -8.05
CA SER A 146 4.39 10.46 -6.88
C SER A 146 5.82 10.01 -7.15
N THR A 147 6.71 10.26 -6.20
CA THR A 147 8.00 9.55 -6.11
C THR A 147 7.86 8.30 -5.26
N MET A 148 6.69 8.04 -4.69
CA MET A 148 6.33 6.76 -4.08
C MET A 148 5.60 5.93 -5.13
N PRO A 149 5.83 4.61 -5.22
CA PRO A 149 4.97 3.76 -6.04
C PRO A 149 3.51 3.95 -5.59
N ASN A 150 2.56 3.95 -6.52
CA ASN A 150 1.19 4.45 -6.35
C ASN A 150 0.35 3.74 -5.25
N THR A 151 0.91 2.74 -4.59
CA THR A 151 0.32 2.08 -3.43
C THR A 151 1.25 2.28 -2.23
N ALA A 152 0.70 2.86 -1.15
CA ALA A 152 1.39 3.14 0.11
C ALA A 152 2.13 1.91 0.68
N GLU A 153 1.73 0.72 0.24
CA GLU A 153 2.32 -0.57 0.52
C GLU A 153 3.64 -0.86 -0.21
N PHE A 154 4.20 0.01 -1.04
CA PHE A 154 5.50 -0.26 -1.71
C PHE A 154 6.68 0.51 -1.14
N ALA A 155 6.46 1.38 -0.15
CA ALA A 155 7.52 2.20 0.44
C ALA A 155 8.68 1.38 1.05
N TRP A 156 8.45 0.10 1.40
CA TRP A 156 9.44 -0.79 2.03
C TRP A 156 10.15 -1.74 1.04
N CYS A 157 9.58 -2.03 -0.14
CA CYS A 157 10.21 -2.91 -1.14
C CYS A 157 11.25 -2.19 -2.01
N ASN A 158 11.25 -0.85 -2.03
CA ASN A 158 12.22 -0.06 -2.76
C ASN A 158 12.82 1.03 -1.84
N PRO A 159 13.90 0.74 -1.10
CA PRO A 159 14.49 1.68 -0.14
C PRO A 159 15.07 2.94 -0.81
N LYS A 160 15.22 2.90 -2.15
CA LYS A 160 15.49 4.09 -2.97
C LYS A 160 14.22 4.47 -3.69
N LEU A 161 13.57 5.50 -3.18
CA LEU A 161 12.50 6.18 -3.89
C LEU A 161 13.06 6.67 -5.24
N PRO A 162 12.32 6.51 -6.35
CA PRO A 162 12.74 7.07 -7.63
C PRO A 162 13.00 8.58 -7.51
N ASP A 163 14.10 9.03 -8.11
CA ASP A 163 14.52 10.45 -8.11
C ASP A 163 13.60 11.33 -8.99
N THR A 164 12.70 10.73 -9.76
CA THR A 164 11.78 11.38 -10.70
C THR A 164 10.33 11.08 -10.35
N PHE A 165 9.46 12.07 -10.44
CA PHE A 165 8.02 11.87 -10.29
C PHE A 165 7.47 10.95 -11.37
N GLU A 166 6.46 10.16 -11.00
CA GLU A 166 5.68 9.34 -11.91
C GLU A 166 4.27 9.88 -12.00
N ILE A 167 3.73 9.98 -13.22
CA ILE A 167 2.39 10.44 -13.54
C ILE A 167 1.59 9.23 -13.97
N SER A 168 0.55 8.89 -13.23
CA SER A 168 -0.39 7.84 -13.63
C SER A 168 -1.53 8.41 -14.47
N GLN A 169 -1.82 7.75 -15.59
CA GLN A 169 -2.99 7.98 -16.43
C GLN A 169 -3.81 6.69 -16.51
N THR A 170 -5.00 6.70 -15.92
CA THR A 170 -5.90 5.55 -15.92
C THR A 170 -6.93 5.67 -17.04
N ALA A 171 -7.00 4.65 -17.90
CA ALA A 171 -8.14 4.45 -18.79
C ALA A 171 -9.18 3.56 -18.09
N TRP A 172 -10.43 4.00 -18.08
CA TRP A 172 -11.53 3.25 -17.49
C TRP A 172 -12.36 2.57 -18.57
N VAL A 173 -12.68 1.29 -18.34
CA VAL A 173 -13.68 0.59 -19.16
C VAL A 173 -15.00 0.61 -18.39
N GLU A 174 -15.95 1.36 -18.94
CA GLU A 174 -17.29 1.59 -18.38
C GLU A 174 -18.15 0.33 -18.48
N ASP A 175 -19.26 0.32 -17.73
CA ASP A 175 -20.17 -0.84 -17.68
C ASP A 175 -20.82 -1.21 -19.03
N ASP A 176 -20.95 -0.24 -19.93
CA ASP A 176 -21.46 -0.45 -21.29
C ASP A 176 -20.38 -0.89 -22.29
N GLY A 177 -19.15 -1.11 -21.80
CA GLY A 177 -17.98 -1.46 -22.60
C GLY A 177 -17.34 -0.26 -23.31
N SER A 178 -17.86 0.96 -23.13
CA SER A 178 -17.19 2.17 -23.61
C SER A 178 -15.93 2.43 -22.80
N ILE A 179 -14.99 3.16 -23.40
CA ILE A 179 -13.68 3.42 -22.81
C ILE A 179 -13.58 4.91 -22.56
N THR A 180 -13.49 5.28 -21.29
CA THR A 180 -13.16 6.62 -20.87
C THR A 180 -11.64 6.76 -20.92
N GLU A 181 -11.17 7.51 -21.92
CA GLU A 181 -9.75 7.82 -22.04
C GLU A 181 -9.27 8.67 -20.86
N PRO A 182 -8.01 8.49 -20.43
CA PRO A 182 -7.44 9.33 -19.38
C PRO A 182 -7.52 10.80 -19.77
N ALA A 183 -7.70 11.66 -18.77
CA ALA A 183 -7.71 13.10 -18.98
C ALA A 183 -6.46 13.53 -19.78
N PRO A 184 -6.61 14.43 -20.77
CA PRO A 184 -5.49 14.89 -21.58
C PRO A 184 -4.42 15.49 -20.68
N PHE A 185 -3.22 14.95 -20.77
CA PHE A 185 -2.06 15.42 -20.04
C PHE A 185 -1.14 16.19 -20.99
N TRP A 186 -0.85 17.45 -20.66
CA TRP A 186 0.12 18.26 -21.39
C TRP A 186 1.47 18.19 -20.69
N ASP A 187 2.53 17.97 -21.47
CA ASP A 187 3.87 17.86 -20.94
C ASP A 187 4.28 19.11 -20.15
N ILE A 188 4.92 18.89 -19.00
CA ILE A 188 5.40 19.98 -18.14
C ILE A 188 6.82 20.37 -18.59
N GLU A 189 6.93 21.54 -19.23
CA GLU A 189 8.22 22.05 -19.69
C GLU A 189 9.25 22.16 -18.55
N GLY A 190 10.45 21.59 -18.77
CA GLY A 190 11.55 21.66 -17.82
C GLY A 190 11.39 20.78 -16.57
N PHE A 191 10.46 19.83 -16.56
CA PHE A 191 10.26 18.88 -15.47
C PHE A 191 10.44 17.44 -15.95
N GLU A 192 11.33 16.68 -15.31
CA GLU A 192 11.52 15.26 -15.62
C GLU A 192 10.54 14.40 -14.83
N TYR A 193 9.75 13.60 -15.55
CA TYR A 193 8.81 12.63 -14.98
C TYR A 193 8.72 11.37 -15.84
N LYS A 194 8.18 10.30 -15.27
CA LYS A 194 7.79 9.08 -15.98
C LYS A 194 6.28 9.06 -16.16
N LEU A 195 5.81 8.62 -17.32
CA LEU A 195 4.40 8.37 -17.57
C LEU A 195 4.10 6.89 -17.31
N ALA A 196 3.27 6.61 -16.31
CA ALA A 196 2.64 5.31 -16.09
C ALA A 196 1.25 5.34 -16.72
N ARG A 197 0.94 4.34 -17.54
CA ARG A 197 -0.40 4.13 -18.08
C ARG A 197 -1.00 2.92 -17.41
N ASP A 198 -2.20 3.13 -16.89
CA ASP A 198 -2.93 2.14 -16.12
C ASP A 198 -4.27 1.90 -16.82
N LEU A 199 -4.80 0.69 -16.68
CA LEU A 199 -6.07 0.29 -17.25
C LEU A 199 -6.92 -0.38 -16.18
N GLU A 200 -8.14 0.10 -15.99
CA GLU A 200 -9.07 -0.42 -15.00
C GLU A 200 -10.43 -0.74 -15.63
N THR A 201 -10.99 -1.88 -15.27
CA THR A 201 -12.39 -2.22 -15.56
C THR A 201 -13.27 -1.71 -14.42
N GLY A 202 -14.42 -1.11 -14.73
CA GLY A 202 -15.43 -0.77 -13.72
C GLY A 202 -15.84 -1.95 -12.84
N TYR A 203 -16.44 -1.63 -11.68
CA TYR A 203 -16.81 -2.58 -10.64
C TYR A 203 -17.96 -3.51 -11.10
N GLN A 204 -17.65 -4.75 -11.54
CA GLN A 204 -18.51 -5.94 -11.75
C GLN A 204 -19.96 -5.83 -12.29
N MET A 205 -20.45 -4.68 -12.73
CA MET A 205 -21.87 -4.49 -13.08
C MET A 205 -22.09 -4.60 -14.60
N GLY A 206 -21.16 -4.11 -15.41
CA GLY A 206 -21.21 -4.14 -16.88
C GLY A 206 -20.79 -5.43 -17.57
N ASP A 207 -21.26 -5.65 -18.81
CA ASP A 207 -20.79 -6.74 -19.69
C ASP A 207 -19.56 -6.26 -20.47
N VAL A 208 -18.40 -6.23 -19.80
CA VAL A 208 -17.19 -5.59 -20.31
C VAL A 208 -16.26 -6.62 -20.93
N ARG A 209 -16.26 -6.70 -22.26
CA ARG A 209 -15.39 -7.60 -23.04
C ARG A 209 -14.31 -6.83 -23.80
N PRO A 210 -13.03 -7.26 -23.75
CA PRO A 210 -11.94 -6.58 -24.45
C PRO A 210 -11.89 -6.89 -25.95
N LEU A 211 -12.81 -7.73 -26.45
CA LEU A 211 -12.86 -8.19 -27.84
C LEU A 211 -14.17 -7.71 -28.49
N ILE A 212 -14.05 -6.97 -29.58
CA ILE A 212 -15.18 -6.49 -30.38
C ILE A 212 -15.36 -7.42 -31.57
N ALA A 213 -16.56 -8.00 -31.70
CA ALA A 213 -16.91 -8.76 -32.89
C ALA A 213 -17.08 -7.83 -34.10
N ARG A 214 -16.29 -8.05 -35.15
CA ARG A 214 -16.43 -7.37 -36.43
C ARG A 214 -17.55 -8.00 -37.26
N ASN A 215 -18.04 -7.24 -38.24
CA ASN A 215 -19.09 -7.68 -39.18
C ASN A 215 -18.70 -8.93 -40.00
N ASP A 216 -17.40 -9.22 -40.13
CA ASP A 216 -16.86 -10.40 -40.82
C ASP A 216 -16.61 -11.60 -39.88
N GLY A 217 -16.99 -11.47 -38.60
CA GLY A 217 -16.79 -12.49 -37.56
C GLY A 217 -15.37 -12.51 -36.98
N GLN A 218 -14.47 -11.62 -37.41
CA GLN A 218 -13.17 -11.47 -36.75
C GLN A 218 -13.31 -10.74 -35.42
N LEU A 219 -12.44 -11.04 -34.47
CA LEU A 219 -12.36 -10.32 -33.19
C LEU A 219 -11.32 -9.21 -33.31
N GLU A 220 -11.72 -7.99 -32.98
CA GLU A 220 -10.86 -6.81 -32.92
C GLU A 220 -10.55 -6.47 -31.45
N ILE A 221 -9.27 -6.21 -31.15
CA ILE A 221 -8.84 -5.70 -29.85
C ILE A 221 -8.70 -4.18 -29.95
N PRO A 222 -9.47 -3.38 -29.18
CA PRO A 222 -9.31 -1.94 -29.13
C PRO A 222 -7.87 -1.49 -28.87
N ALA A 223 -7.45 -0.41 -29.54
CA ALA A 223 -6.06 0.05 -29.52
C ALA A 223 -5.54 0.37 -28.11
N ILE A 224 -6.39 0.83 -27.20
CA ILE A 224 -6.03 1.13 -25.80
C ILE A 224 -5.48 -0.10 -25.05
N PHE A 225 -6.04 -1.28 -25.33
CA PHE A 225 -5.58 -2.55 -24.74
C PHE A 225 -4.28 -3.06 -25.34
N LEU A 226 -3.79 -2.43 -26.41
CA LEU A 226 -2.53 -2.76 -27.08
C LEU A 226 -1.40 -1.76 -26.78
N GLN A 227 -1.67 -0.74 -25.96
CA GLN A 227 -0.64 0.17 -25.49
C GLN A 227 0.20 -0.48 -24.37
N PRO A 228 1.45 -0.06 -24.16
CA PRO A 228 2.19 -0.42 -22.94
C PRO A 228 1.38 0.03 -21.71
N GLN A 229 1.08 -0.91 -20.83
CA GLN A 229 0.36 -0.66 -19.58
C GLN A 229 1.27 -1.09 -18.43
N ARG A 230 1.42 -0.24 -17.43
CA ARG A 230 2.16 -0.59 -16.22
C ARG A 230 1.27 -1.45 -15.33
N GLU A 231 0.08 -0.97 -15.02
CA GLU A 231 -0.92 -1.67 -14.21
C GLU A 231 -2.16 -2.02 -15.02
N MET A 232 -2.69 -3.21 -14.77
CA MET A 232 -3.98 -3.64 -15.28
C MET A 232 -4.83 -4.18 -14.13
N VAL A 233 -5.99 -3.59 -13.91
CA VAL A 233 -6.99 -4.02 -12.93
C VAL A 233 -8.17 -4.58 -13.70
N ILE A 234 -8.40 -5.88 -13.56
CA ILE A 234 -9.40 -6.62 -14.33
C ILE A 234 -10.32 -7.36 -13.36
N GLU A 235 -11.58 -6.98 -13.31
CA GLU A 235 -12.64 -7.64 -12.52
C GLU A 235 -13.70 -8.25 -13.46
N PRO A 236 -13.36 -9.33 -14.19
CA PRO A 236 -14.23 -9.90 -15.20
C PRO A 236 -15.41 -10.67 -14.56
N LYS A 237 -16.54 -10.72 -15.26
CA LYS A 237 -17.58 -11.71 -14.97
C LYS A 237 -17.09 -13.12 -15.31
N ARG A 238 -17.77 -14.11 -14.74
CA ARG A 238 -17.45 -15.54 -14.90
C ARG A 238 -17.29 -15.98 -16.37
N ASP A 239 -18.11 -15.45 -17.26
CA ASP A 239 -18.13 -15.78 -18.69
C ASP A 239 -17.22 -14.88 -19.56
N GLU A 240 -16.52 -13.92 -18.94
CA GLU A 240 -15.63 -12.97 -19.59
C GLU A 240 -14.14 -13.29 -19.41
N HIS A 241 -13.78 -14.12 -18.42
CA HIS A 241 -12.40 -14.56 -18.16
C HIS A 241 -11.68 -14.99 -19.44
N ASP A 242 -12.36 -15.72 -20.32
CA ASP A 242 -11.80 -16.22 -21.58
C ASP A 242 -11.33 -15.10 -22.51
N ASP A 243 -12.09 -14.01 -22.61
CA ASP A 243 -11.78 -12.90 -23.50
C ASP A 243 -10.61 -12.08 -22.95
N TRP A 244 -10.58 -11.85 -21.64
CA TRP A 244 -9.47 -11.18 -20.95
C TRP A 244 -8.17 -12.00 -20.96
N LEU A 245 -8.26 -13.32 -20.78
CA LEU A 245 -7.09 -14.21 -20.89
C LEU A 245 -6.53 -14.24 -22.33
N ARG A 246 -7.40 -14.16 -23.36
CA ARG A 246 -6.97 -14.02 -24.77
C ARG A 246 -6.26 -12.69 -25.01
N LEU A 247 -6.75 -11.59 -24.41
CA LEU A 247 -6.07 -10.30 -24.46
C LEU A 247 -4.66 -10.41 -23.86
N LEU A 248 -4.52 -10.98 -22.65
CA LEU A 248 -3.21 -11.17 -22.01
C LEU A 248 -2.28 -12.04 -22.86
N GLN A 249 -2.81 -13.10 -23.47
CA GLN A 249 -2.03 -13.96 -24.38
C GLN A 249 -1.53 -13.18 -25.60
N HIS A 250 -2.38 -12.33 -26.20
CA HIS A 250 -1.99 -11.47 -27.31
C HIS A 250 -0.90 -10.47 -26.87
N ARG A 251 -1.07 -9.81 -25.72
CA ARG A 251 -0.07 -8.89 -25.15
C ARG A 251 1.27 -9.57 -24.91
N LYS A 252 1.27 -10.76 -24.31
CA LYS A 252 2.47 -11.60 -24.12
C LYS A 252 3.14 -11.93 -25.46
N GLY A 253 2.37 -12.33 -26.47
CA GLY A 253 2.88 -12.62 -27.81
C GLY A 253 3.48 -11.40 -28.52
N ALA A 254 2.94 -10.21 -28.26
CA ALA A 254 3.42 -8.94 -28.78
C ALA A 254 4.58 -8.33 -27.96
N GLY A 255 4.97 -8.95 -26.83
CA GLY A 255 6.01 -8.41 -25.95
C GLY A 255 5.61 -7.12 -25.24
N LEU A 256 4.31 -6.90 -25.01
CA LEU A 256 3.82 -5.74 -24.28
C LEU A 256 3.96 -5.99 -22.77
N PRO A 257 4.74 -5.17 -22.04
CA PRO A 257 4.97 -5.38 -20.62
C PRO A 257 3.73 -5.05 -19.80
N ILE A 258 3.67 -5.67 -18.62
CA ILE A 258 2.75 -5.39 -17.50
C ILE A 258 3.57 -5.60 -16.23
N ASP A 259 3.69 -4.56 -15.38
CA ASP A 259 4.40 -4.65 -14.11
C ASP A 259 3.49 -5.18 -12.99
N VAL A 260 2.22 -4.74 -13.01
CA VAL A 260 1.20 -5.02 -11.99
C VAL A 260 -0.07 -5.54 -12.65
N LEU A 261 -0.59 -6.64 -12.13
CA LEU A 261 -1.87 -7.21 -12.56
C LEU A 261 -2.74 -7.49 -11.34
N MET A 262 -3.92 -6.87 -11.29
CA MET A 262 -4.99 -7.27 -10.38
C MET A 262 -6.05 -8.04 -11.15
N TRP A 263 -6.47 -9.17 -10.59
CA TRP A 263 -7.47 -10.04 -11.19
C TRP A 263 -8.55 -10.47 -10.19
N GLY A 264 -9.80 -10.09 -10.48
CA GLY A 264 -10.99 -10.50 -9.75
C GLY A 264 -11.50 -11.88 -10.16
N MET A 265 -11.96 -12.67 -9.19
CA MET A 265 -12.56 -14.00 -9.42
C MET A 265 -13.75 -14.22 -8.47
N GLY A 266 -14.75 -14.94 -8.95
CA GLY A 266 -15.80 -15.51 -8.12
C GLY A 266 -15.33 -16.71 -7.30
N VAL A 267 -16.21 -17.19 -6.42
CA VAL A 267 -15.97 -18.37 -5.57
C VAL A 267 -15.69 -19.61 -6.43
N GLY A 268 -14.58 -20.30 -6.16
CA GLY A 268 -14.19 -21.56 -6.81
C GLY A 268 -13.61 -21.41 -8.23
N GLU A 269 -13.52 -20.18 -8.75
CA GLU A 269 -12.98 -19.95 -10.09
C GLU A 269 -11.46 -20.11 -10.15
N GLU A 270 -10.76 -20.03 -9.02
CA GLU A 270 -9.31 -20.12 -8.92
C GLU A 270 -8.76 -21.44 -9.48
N LEU A 271 -9.55 -22.52 -9.35
CA LEU A 271 -9.26 -23.85 -9.92
C LEU A 271 -9.10 -23.85 -11.44
N SER A 272 -9.79 -22.93 -12.12
CA SER A 272 -9.78 -22.84 -13.58
C SER A 272 -9.00 -21.64 -14.11
N VAL A 273 -9.07 -20.49 -13.41
CA VAL A 273 -8.54 -19.21 -13.87
C VAL A 273 -7.05 -19.11 -13.59
N VAL A 274 -6.58 -19.37 -12.36
CA VAL A 274 -5.16 -19.24 -11.98
C VAL A 274 -4.23 -20.08 -12.86
N PRO A 275 -4.49 -21.38 -13.13
CA PRO A 275 -3.63 -22.16 -14.01
C PRO A 275 -3.57 -21.64 -15.46
N ARG A 276 -4.63 -20.97 -15.93
CA ARG A 276 -4.66 -20.34 -17.26
C ARG A 276 -3.93 -19.00 -17.25
N LEU A 277 -4.13 -18.20 -16.21
CA LEU A 277 -3.45 -16.93 -15.98
C LEU A 277 -1.93 -17.12 -16.00
N ALA A 278 -1.42 -18.11 -15.26
CA ALA A 278 -0.01 -18.48 -15.22
C ALA A 278 0.61 -18.76 -16.61
N ARG A 279 -0.20 -19.18 -17.59
CA ARG A 279 0.27 -19.46 -18.96
C ARG A 279 0.33 -18.21 -19.83
N VAL A 280 -0.54 -17.24 -19.59
CA VAL A 280 -0.75 -16.09 -20.50
C VAL A 280 -0.17 -14.78 -19.99
N VAL A 281 0.20 -14.70 -18.71
CA VAL A 281 0.85 -13.52 -18.13
C VAL A 281 2.24 -13.27 -18.76
N PRO A 282 2.61 -12.00 -19.04
CA PRO A 282 3.95 -11.62 -19.47
C PRO A 282 5.03 -11.95 -18.42
N PRO A 283 6.24 -12.36 -18.83
CA PRO A 283 7.30 -12.74 -17.90
C PRO A 283 7.83 -11.57 -17.05
N ASP A 284 7.58 -10.32 -17.46
CA ASP A 284 8.01 -9.12 -16.75
C ASP A 284 7.15 -8.79 -15.52
N LEU A 285 6.02 -9.48 -15.33
CA LEU A 285 5.13 -9.25 -14.20
C LEU A 285 5.87 -9.36 -12.86
N ARG A 286 5.77 -8.31 -12.04
CA ARG A 286 6.41 -8.24 -10.72
C ARG A 286 5.42 -8.38 -9.58
N ILE A 287 4.19 -7.92 -9.79
CA ILE A 287 3.15 -7.88 -8.76
C ILE A 287 1.88 -8.52 -9.34
N LEU A 288 1.38 -9.53 -8.64
CA LEU A 288 0.11 -10.16 -8.92
C LEU A 288 -0.81 -9.96 -7.72
N ARG A 289 -1.97 -9.34 -7.93
CA ARG A 289 -3.04 -9.21 -6.95
C ARG A 289 -4.21 -10.06 -7.38
N LEU A 290 -4.69 -10.91 -6.48
CA LEU A 290 -5.84 -11.77 -6.71
C LEU A 290 -6.90 -11.40 -5.71
N ARG A 291 -8.10 -11.08 -6.20
CA ARG A 291 -9.26 -10.78 -5.35
C ARG A 291 -10.33 -11.81 -5.62
N LEU A 292 -10.73 -12.56 -4.60
CA LEU A 292 -11.66 -13.66 -4.81
C LEU A 292 -12.47 -14.05 -3.58
N GLY A 293 -13.66 -14.58 -3.83
CA GLY A 293 -14.51 -15.16 -2.79
C GLY A 293 -14.08 -16.59 -2.40
N SER A 294 -14.36 -16.98 -1.16
CA SER A 294 -14.19 -18.35 -0.66
C SER A 294 -15.39 -18.78 0.20
N ASP A 295 -15.95 -19.95 -0.09
CA ASP A 295 -16.98 -20.63 0.71
C ASP A 295 -16.44 -21.86 1.45
N GLY A 296 -15.37 -22.47 0.94
CA GLY A 296 -14.62 -23.56 1.56
C GLY A 296 -13.50 -23.08 2.50
N PRO A 297 -12.73 -24.03 3.08
CA PRO A 297 -11.62 -23.69 3.96
C PRO A 297 -10.60 -22.82 3.24
N LEU A 298 -10.24 -21.67 3.84
CA LEU A 298 -9.37 -20.67 3.22
C LEU A 298 -8.00 -21.25 2.82
N SER A 299 -7.49 -22.23 3.56
CA SER A 299 -6.27 -22.96 3.20
C SER A 299 -6.35 -23.66 1.84
N THR A 300 -7.52 -24.18 1.47
CA THR A 300 -7.71 -24.90 0.19
C THR A 300 -7.61 -23.92 -0.97
N THR A 301 -8.28 -22.77 -0.86
CA THR A 301 -8.21 -21.69 -1.87
C THR A 301 -6.77 -21.18 -2.03
N LEU A 302 -6.05 -20.97 -0.92
CA LEU A 302 -4.65 -20.55 -0.96
C LEU A 302 -3.71 -21.62 -1.53
N ASP A 303 -3.95 -22.90 -1.23
CA ASP A 303 -3.23 -24.02 -1.83
C ASP A 303 -3.44 -24.02 -3.35
N ASN A 304 -4.69 -23.94 -3.82
CA ASN A 304 -5.04 -23.91 -5.25
C ASN A 304 -4.34 -22.77 -6.00
N ILE A 305 -4.24 -21.59 -5.39
CA ILE A 305 -3.49 -20.46 -5.96
C ILE A 305 -2.00 -20.80 -6.06
N LEU A 306 -1.38 -21.21 -4.95
CA LEU A 306 0.07 -21.45 -4.90
C LEU A 306 0.53 -22.65 -5.75
N GLU A 307 -0.35 -23.61 -6.08
CA GLU A 307 -0.05 -24.69 -7.03
C GLU A 307 0.43 -24.18 -8.39
N HIS A 308 0.09 -22.94 -8.74
CA HIS A 308 0.39 -22.34 -10.04
C HIS A 308 1.34 -21.15 -9.98
N ILE A 309 1.84 -20.81 -8.78
CA ILE A 309 2.83 -19.75 -8.58
C ILE A 309 4.23 -20.38 -8.50
N ASP A 310 4.94 -20.38 -9.63
CA ASP A 310 6.29 -20.94 -9.73
C ASP A 310 7.23 -20.07 -10.60
N THR A 311 8.52 -20.34 -10.50
CA THR A 311 9.58 -19.65 -11.25
C THR A 311 9.50 -19.79 -12.77
N LYS A 312 8.83 -20.82 -13.28
CA LYS A 312 8.71 -21.05 -14.72
C LYS A 312 7.65 -20.14 -15.33
N HIS A 313 6.51 -19.98 -14.65
CA HIS A 313 5.41 -19.15 -15.11
C HIS A 313 5.58 -17.69 -14.69
N PHE A 314 6.16 -17.45 -13.50
CA PHE A 314 6.30 -16.13 -12.87
C PHE A 314 7.77 -15.84 -12.47
N PRO A 315 8.72 -15.82 -13.42
CA PRO A 315 10.15 -15.72 -13.11
C PRO A 315 10.56 -14.44 -12.38
N ASN A 316 9.86 -13.33 -12.64
CA ASN A 316 10.17 -12.01 -12.07
C ASN A 316 9.21 -11.57 -10.95
N LEU A 317 8.27 -12.44 -10.55
CA LEU A 317 7.27 -12.11 -9.54
C LEU A 317 7.96 -11.90 -8.19
N ARG A 318 7.75 -10.70 -7.64
CA ARG A 318 8.26 -10.27 -6.34
C ARG A 318 7.17 -10.23 -5.30
N PHE A 319 5.93 -10.02 -5.72
CA PHE A 319 4.82 -9.82 -4.81
C PHE A 319 3.57 -10.55 -5.28
N LEU A 320 2.99 -11.35 -4.39
CA LEU A 320 1.68 -11.96 -4.54
C LEU A 320 0.79 -11.42 -3.43
N GLU A 321 -0.25 -10.71 -3.80
CA GLU A 321 -1.30 -10.24 -2.91
C GLU A 321 -2.56 -11.08 -3.15
N VAL A 322 -3.19 -11.56 -2.09
CA VAL A 322 -4.43 -12.33 -2.17
C VAL A 322 -5.43 -11.74 -1.20
N GLU A 323 -6.44 -11.06 -1.72
CA GLU A 323 -7.62 -10.62 -0.98
C GLU A 323 -8.69 -11.72 -1.06
N LEU A 324 -8.92 -12.40 0.06
CA LEU A 324 -9.92 -13.46 0.20
C LEU A 324 -11.15 -12.93 0.92
N LEU A 325 -12.25 -12.83 0.20
CA LEU A 325 -13.55 -12.43 0.69
C LEU A 325 -14.31 -13.67 1.17
N PHE A 326 -14.80 -13.69 2.41
CA PHE A 326 -15.53 -14.84 2.96
C PHE A 326 -16.66 -14.42 3.89
N PHE A 327 -17.57 -15.36 4.15
CA PHE A 327 -18.74 -15.17 5.02
C PHE A 327 -18.57 -15.92 6.34
N GLN A 328 -19.44 -15.61 7.33
CA GLN A 328 -19.41 -16.20 8.67
C GLN A 328 -19.48 -17.74 8.70
N ASP A 329 -20.11 -18.34 7.70
CA ASP A 329 -20.33 -19.79 7.60
C ASP A 329 -19.19 -20.52 6.86
N VAL A 330 -18.05 -19.86 6.64
CA VAL A 330 -16.89 -20.47 5.97
C VAL A 330 -16.46 -21.74 6.71
N ALA A 331 -16.21 -22.81 5.95
CA ALA A 331 -15.80 -24.07 6.54
C ALA A 331 -14.46 -23.91 7.30
N PRO A 332 -14.35 -24.38 8.55
CA PRO A 332 -13.10 -24.29 9.29
C PRO A 332 -12.02 -25.13 8.60
N ASP A 333 -10.77 -24.73 8.79
CA ASP A 333 -9.61 -25.53 8.40
C ASP A 333 -9.66 -26.90 9.08
N SER A 334 -10.09 -27.93 8.36
CA SER A 334 -10.24 -29.26 8.95
C SER A 334 -8.85 -29.86 9.25
N ALA A 335 -8.67 -30.38 10.46
CA ALA A 335 -7.45 -31.08 10.88
C ALA A 335 -7.28 -32.47 10.24
N GLY A 336 -8.07 -32.79 9.21
CA GLY A 336 -8.03 -34.06 8.49
C GLY A 336 -6.68 -34.30 7.81
N TRP A 337 -6.36 -35.58 7.62
CA TRP A 337 -5.19 -36.01 6.85
C TRP A 337 -5.40 -35.72 5.36
N VAL A 338 -5.12 -34.48 4.96
CA VAL A 338 -5.02 -34.08 3.54
C VAL A 338 -3.58 -34.28 3.09
N ALA A 339 -3.40 -34.84 1.90
CA ALA A 339 -2.10 -34.97 1.26
C ALA A 339 -1.39 -33.60 1.21
N ALA A 340 -0.07 -33.59 1.34
CA ALA A 340 0.68 -32.33 1.28
C ALA A 340 0.47 -31.68 -0.10
N PRO A 341 0.17 -30.37 -0.17
CA PRO A 341 -0.01 -29.68 -1.44
C PRO A 341 1.31 -29.67 -2.23
N GLN A 342 1.22 -29.72 -3.56
CA GLN A 342 2.39 -29.91 -4.44
C GLN A 342 3.24 -28.63 -4.49
N TRP A 343 2.67 -27.44 -4.28
CA TRP A 343 3.42 -26.19 -4.25
C TRP A 343 4.53 -26.17 -3.19
N LEU A 344 4.41 -26.97 -2.13
CA LEU A 344 5.49 -27.13 -1.15
C LEU A 344 6.76 -27.73 -1.76
N SER A 345 6.64 -28.49 -2.84
CA SER A 345 7.76 -29.01 -3.62
C SER A 345 8.16 -28.15 -4.82
N ASN A 346 7.30 -27.24 -5.28
CA ASN A 346 7.57 -26.40 -6.46
C ASN A 346 8.63 -25.32 -6.18
N ASP A 347 9.37 -24.92 -7.22
CA ASP A 347 10.33 -23.83 -7.15
C ASP A 347 9.61 -22.48 -7.24
N ILE A 348 9.47 -21.81 -6.10
CA ILE A 348 8.88 -20.47 -6.01
C ILE A 348 9.95 -19.38 -6.27
N PRO A 349 9.58 -18.19 -6.78
CA PRO A 349 10.55 -17.12 -7.03
C PRO A 349 11.32 -16.71 -5.77
N GLU A 350 12.65 -16.59 -5.90
CA GLU A 350 13.56 -16.41 -4.77
C GLU A 350 13.26 -15.15 -3.95
N LYS A 351 12.66 -14.12 -4.56
CA LYS A 351 12.33 -12.83 -3.93
C LYS A 351 10.84 -12.63 -3.66
N LEU A 352 10.01 -13.66 -3.88
CA LEU A 352 8.56 -13.58 -3.68
C LEU A 352 8.19 -13.24 -2.23
N GLU A 353 7.38 -12.21 -2.06
CA GLU A 353 6.66 -11.86 -0.84
C GLU A 353 5.18 -12.17 -1.06
N ILE A 354 4.52 -12.74 -0.05
CA ILE A 354 3.13 -13.19 -0.10
C ILE A 354 2.34 -12.45 0.96
N TRP A 355 1.31 -11.74 0.53
CA TRP A 355 0.42 -10.96 1.36
C TRP A 355 -0.98 -11.54 1.20
N VAL A 356 -1.62 -11.84 2.33
CA VAL A 356 -2.94 -12.44 2.36
C VAL A 356 -3.83 -11.59 3.24
N ASP A 357 -4.87 -11.03 2.64
CA ASP A 357 -5.89 -10.24 3.32
C ASP A 357 -7.16 -11.06 3.40
N LEU A 358 -7.56 -11.39 4.62
CA LEU A 358 -8.77 -12.16 4.88
C LEU A 358 -9.87 -11.17 5.26
N VAL A 359 -10.86 -11.03 4.39
CA VAL A 359 -11.94 -10.04 4.51
C VAL A 359 -13.26 -10.74 4.79
N LEU A 360 -13.77 -10.55 6.01
CA LEU A 360 -15.09 -11.03 6.40
C LEU A 360 -16.17 -10.05 5.94
N LEU A 361 -17.04 -10.50 5.03
CA LEU A 361 -18.14 -9.71 4.50
C LEU A 361 -19.32 -9.67 5.48
N SER A 362 -19.65 -8.48 6.00
CA SER A 362 -20.68 -8.33 7.04
C SER A 362 -22.09 -8.04 6.51
N HIS A 363 -22.30 -8.03 5.19
CA HIS A 363 -23.54 -7.58 4.55
C HIS A 363 -24.82 -8.36 4.95
N ASN A 364 -24.68 -9.48 5.68
CA ASN A 364 -25.77 -10.31 6.19
C ASN A 364 -25.74 -10.49 7.72
N ILE A 365 -24.92 -9.70 8.42
CA ILE A 365 -24.72 -9.80 9.87
C ILE A 365 -25.73 -8.87 10.54
N ASP A 366 -26.58 -9.44 11.41
CA ASP A 366 -27.55 -8.68 12.21
C ASP A 366 -26.80 -7.53 12.92
N GLU A 367 -27.34 -6.30 12.88
CA GLU A 367 -26.78 -5.09 13.51
C GLU A 367 -26.51 -5.26 15.03
N ARG A 368 -26.98 -6.37 15.61
CA ARG A 368 -26.80 -6.79 17.00
C ARG A 368 -25.61 -7.73 17.24
N THR A 369 -24.85 -8.07 16.21
CA THR A 369 -23.71 -8.99 16.34
C THR A 369 -22.55 -8.27 17.02
N ASP A 370 -22.20 -8.73 18.22
CA ASP A 370 -21.11 -8.17 19.03
C ASP A 370 -19.75 -8.36 18.32
N GLU A 371 -18.86 -7.38 18.43
CA GLU A 371 -17.49 -7.38 17.86
C GLU A 371 -16.74 -8.67 18.22
N GLN A 372 -16.96 -9.18 19.43
CA GLN A 372 -16.41 -10.45 19.91
C GLN A 372 -16.80 -11.66 19.05
N HIS A 373 -18.01 -11.66 18.48
CA HIS A 373 -18.43 -12.72 17.57
C HIS A 373 -17.64 -12.66 16.25
N MET A 374 -17.43 -11.45 15.71
CA MET A 374 -16.67 -11.22 14.50
C MET A 374 -15.21 -11.65 14.67
N GLU A 375 -14.59 -11.26 15.78
CA GLU A 375 -13.24 -11.71 16.15
C GLU A 375 -13.15 -13.25 16.20
N GLN A 376 -14.16 -13.90 16.78
CA GLN A 376 -14.20 -15.36 16.90
C GLN A 376 -14.35 -16.05 15.53
N VAL A 377 -15.18 -15.49 14.64
CA VAL A 377 -15.34 -15.97 13.25
C VAL A 377 -14.02 -15.84 12.50
N LEU A 378 -13.38 -14.67 12.54
CA LEU A 378 -12.08 -14.43 11.93
C LEU A 378 -11.04 -15.42 12.47
N PHE A 379 -10.95 -15.57 13.80
CA PHE A 379 -10.00 -16.47 14.45
C PHE A 379 -10.20 -17.93 14.03
N ASN A 380 -11.45 -18.37 13.90
CA ASN A 380 -11.78 -19.74 13.47
C ASN A 380 -11.50 -20.00 11.98
N ALA A 381 -11.61 -18.96 11.15
CA ALA A 381 -11.33 -19.05 9.72
C ALA A 381 -9.83 -19.01 9.38
N LEU A 382 -8.97 -18.59 10.32
CA LEU A 382 -7.54 -18.45 10.08
C LEU A 382 -6.89 -19.74 9.54
N PRO A 383 -6.21 -19.69 8.38
CA PRO A 383 -5.62 -20.86 7.75
C PRO A 383 -4.27 -21.25 8.38
N ASN A 384 -4.27 -21.53 9.68
CA ASN A 384 -3.07 -21.66 10.52
C ASN A 384 -2.07 -22.70 10.00
N ARG A 385 -2.58 -23.83 9.46
CA ARG A 385 -1.73 -24.88 8.90
C ARG A 385 -1.01 -24.40 7.66
N TRP A 386 -1.71 -23.72 6.75
CA TRP A 386 -1.15 -23.13 5.54
C TRP A 386 -0.08 -22.09 5.89
N ILE A 387 -0.38 -21.18 6.83
CA ILE A 387 0.56 -20.14 7.29
C ILE A 387 1.86 -20.77 7.79
N ALA A 388 1.75 -21.82 8.61
CA ALA A 388 2.92 -22.54 9.12
C ALA A 388 3.75 -23.21 8.00
N GLN A 389 3.10 -23.73 6.97
CA GLN A 389 3.76 -24.34 5.82
C GLN A 389 4.43 -23.30 4.90
N ALA A 390 3.73 -22.20 4.59
CA ALA A 390 4.27 -21.08 3.82
C ALA A 390 5.52 -20.47 4.47
N ARG A 391 5.48 -20.23 5.79
CA ARG A 391 6.66 -19.75 6.55
C ARG A 391 7.85 -20.71 6.45
N ARG A 392 7.62 -22.03 6.45
CA ARG A 392 8.70 -23.00 6.27
C ARG A 392 9.28 -22.96 4.86
N LYS A 393 8.42 -22.82 3.83
CA LYS A 393 8.83 -22.75 2.42
C LYS A 393 9.63 -21.48 2.10
N LEU A 394 9.22 -20.33 2.64
CA LEU A 394 9.90 -19.02 2.43
C LEU A 394 11.20 -18.87 3.23
N GLY A 395 11.42 -19.74 4.21
CA GLY A 395 12.61 -19.77 5.05
C GLY A 395 12.45 -18.99 6.36
N ARG A 396 13.01 -19.55 7.44
CA ARG A 396 12.88 -19.00 8.80
C ARG A 396 13.47 -17.60 8.96
N ASP A 397 14.55 -17.30 8.25
CA ASP A 397 15.24 -16.02 8.32
C ASP A 397 14.52 -14.91 7.52
N ASN A 398 13.55 -15.29 6.69
CA ASN A 398 12.78 -14.37 5.85
C ASN A 398 11.32 -14.24 6.29
N TRP A 399 11.08 -14.20 7.60
CA TRP A 399 9.75 -14.15 8.19
C TRP A 399 8.88 -12.99 7.68
N TYR A 400 9.49 -11.88 7.24
CA TYR A 400 8.80 -10.70 6.71
C TYR A 400 8.18 -10.91 5.33
N ARG A 401 8.54 -12.00 4.63
CA ARG A 401 8.04 -12.32 3.28
C ARG A 401 6.64 -12.92 3.28
N LEU A 402 6.05 -13.21 4.44
CA LEU A 402 4.65 -13.59 4.56
C LEU A 402 3.95 -12.62 5.51
N LYS A 403 2.92 -11.93 5.01
CA LYS A 403 2.01 -11.13 5.83
C LYS A 403 0.60 -11.68 5.68
N VAL A 404 -0.10 -11.78 6.80
CA VAL A 404 -1.51 -12.17 6.84
C VAL A 404 -2.23 -11.14 7.69
N ARG A 405 -3.23 -10.49 7.10
CA ARG A 405 -4.04 -9.46 7.73
C ARG A 405 -5.50 -9.89 7.70
N THR A 406 -6.28 -9.48 8.69
CA THR A 406 -7.69 -9.84 8.80
C THR A 406 -8.50 -8.58 9.04
N TYR A 407 -9.56 -8.40 8.27
CA TYR A 407 -10.46 -7.25 8.35
C TYR A 407 -11.90 -7.73 8.20
N TRP A 408 -12.86 -6.95 8.67
CA TRP A 408 -14.27 -7.14 8.29
C TRP A 408 -14.76 -5.86 7.59
N ASP A 409 -15.55 -6.02 6.54
CA ASP A 409 -16.10 -4.91 5.77
C ASP A 409 -17.54 -4.61 6.19
N GLN A 410 -17.77 -3.43 6.78
CA GLN A 410 -19.10 -2.93 7.18
C GLN A 410 -19.83 -2.17 6.06
N GLY A 411 -19.23 -2.00 4.88
CA GLY A 411 -19.80 -1.25 3.76
C GLY A 411 -19.40 0.24 3.73
N GLU A 412 -18.60 0.74 4.67
CA GLU A 412 -18.02 2.09 4.67
C GLU A 412 -16.52 2.12 4.32
N GLY A 413 -15.98 0.98 3.86
CA GLY A 413 -14.56 0.77 3.60
C GLY A 413 -13.90 -0.09 4.69
N PRO A 414 -12.68 -0.62 4.44
CA PRO A 414 -12.02 -1.52 5.36
C PRO A 414 -11.65 -0.76 6.65
N GLU A 415 -12.38 -1.00 7.73
CA GLU A 415 -11.85 -0.71 9.06
C GLU A 415 -10.68 -1.65 9.30
N SER A 416 -9.47 -1.09 9.42
CA SER A 416 -8.30 -1.86 9.76
C SER A 416 -8.44 -2.38 11.18
N PHE A 417 -9.00 -3.57 11.34
CA PHE A 417 -8.72 -4.38 12.51
C PHE A 417 -7.21 -4.66 12.47
N ASP A 418 -6.50 -4.19 13.49
CA ASP A 418 -5.16 -4.66 13.78
C ASP A 418 -5.38 -5.89 14.66
N PRO A 419 -5.56 -7.10 14.09
CA PRO A 419 -5.69 -8.28 14.90
C PRO A 419 -4.45 -8.32 15.75
N TRP A 420 -4.64 -8.32 17.06
CA TRP A 420 -3.64 -8.66 18.04
C TRP A 420 -2.61 -9.57 17.39
N ILE A 421 -1.40 -9.03 17.24
CA ILE A 421 -0.22 -9.70 16.74
C ILE A 421 -0.28 -11.19 17.12
N VAL A 422 -0.80 -12.02 16.22
CA VAL A 422 -0.40 -13.42 16.14
C VAL A 422 0.88 -13.45 15.30
N SER A 423 1.83 -12.61 15.73
CA SER A 423 3.16 -13.15 15.97
C SER A 423 3.02 -14.13 17.14
N LEU A 424 2.42 -15.29 16.88
CA LEU A 424 2.99 -16.51 17.43
C LEU A 424 4.39 -16.59 16.83
N ILE A 425 5.29 -15.86 17.48
CA ILE A 425 6.65 -16.24 17.73
C ILE A 425 6.51 -17.60 18.45
N LEU A 426 6.26 -18.65 17.69
CA LEU A 426 6.83 -19.95 18.00
C LEU A 426 8.33 -19.79 17.73
N ARG A 427 8.99 -18.99 18.58
CA ARG A 427 10.39 -19.26 18.91
C ARG A 427 10.36 -20.73 19.29
N PRO A 428 11.12 -21.61 18.64
CA PRO A 428 11.47 -22.84 19.32
C PRO A 428 12.03 -22.36 20.66
N ASN A 429 11.40 -22.75 21.77
CA ASN A 429 12.01 -22.56 23.08
C ASN A 429 13.48 -22.98 22.90
N PRO A 430 14.47 -22.12 23.21
CA PRO A 430 15.80 -22.65 23.40
C PRO A 430 15.62 -23.79 24.40
N PRO A 431 16.19 -24.99 24.13
CA PRO A 431 16.06 -26.11 25.07
C PRO A 431 16.37 -25.56 26.45
N PRO A 432 15.55 -25.89 27.49
CA PRO A 432 15.79 -25.36 28.81
C PRO A 432 17.26 -25.59 29.12
N HIS A 433 17.99 -24.50 29.40
CA HIS A 433 19.36 -24.58 29.82
C HIS A 433 19.40 -25.64 30.91
N ARG A 434 19.96 -26.82 30.60
CA ARG A 434 20.43 -27.70 31.65
C ARG A 434 21.40 -26.82 32.43
N PRO A 435 21.18 -26.55 33.73
CA PRO A 435 22.31 -26.09 34.53
C PRO A 435 23.40 -27.11 34.28
N ALA A 436 24.55 -26.62 33.81
CA ALA A 436 25.74 -27.45 33.71
C ALA A 436 25.88 -28.10 35.09
N SER A 437 25.71 -29.42 35.12
CA SER A 437 26.13 -30.20 36.26
C SER A 437 27.60 -29.84 36.47
N PRO A 438 28.06 -29.55 37.70
CA PRO A 438 29.51 -29.44 37.92
C PRO A 438 30.22 -30.78 37.67
N TRP A 439 29.47 -31.85 37.35
CA TRP A 439 29.96 -33.18 37.03
C TRP A 439 29.08 -33.84 35.96
N GLY A 440 29.54 -33.87 34.70
CA GLY A 440 28.96 -34.68 33.61
C GLY A 440 28.35 -33.89 32.47
#